data_AF-A0A9R0YMR7-F1
#
_entry.id   AF-A0A9R0YMR7-F1
#
_cell.length_a   1.000
_cell.length_b   1.000
_cell.length_c   1.000
_cell.angle_alpha   90.00
_cell.angle_beta   90.00
_cell.angle_gamma   90.00
#
_symmetry.space_group_name_H-M   'P 1'
#
loop_
_entity.id
_entity.type
_entity.pdbx_description
1 polymer ?
#
loop_
_entity_poly.entity_id
_entity_poly.type
_entity_poly.pdbx_seq_one_letter_code
_entity_poly.pdbx_strand_id
1 'polypeptide(L)'
;MAQSSAAARKPSAAPTVVLTLVLALASAGLLFLLVHLSPSSPSAHPHPHRRLRLRGAHLRHGGATPHQIPFDPVIADLERRLDDREWERLAAAGLHAPGMESAPVPEDLADYEDEYINDAARFNMTLRVAALFPKIDVDPADDAVTGAELAAWNLASARREVLHRTARELDMHDRDHDGRVAFSEYERPSWAWRFDDNNSTSDGMGWWKEGHFNAADMDGDGFLNLMEFNDFLHPADTTNLKLIHWLCKEEVRCFFSPTFFPCTFAFQDLPHLCLHF
;
A
#
# COMPACT_ATOMS: atom_id res chain seq x y z
N MET A 1 93.28 63.34 1.47
CA MET A 1 92.38 62.17 1.38
C MET A 1 90.95 62.71 1.35
N ALA A 2 90.30 62.71 0.19
CA ALA A 2 88.93 63.20 0.04
C ALA A 2 87.94 62.04 0.26
N GLN A 3 87.00 62.21 1.19
CA GLN A 3 85.88 61.29 1.39
C GLN A 3 84.77 61.62 0.39
N SER A 4 84.37 60.62 -0.39
CA SER A 4 83.18 60.65 -1.25
C SER A 4 81.95 60.26 -0.41
N SER A 5 80.94 61.14 -0.37
CA SER A 5 79.63 60.86 0.20
C SER A 5 78.71 60.32 -0.89
N ALA A 6 78.29 59.05 -0.77
CA ALA A 6 77.33 58.43 -1.66
C ALA A 6 75.90 58.61 -1.11
N ALA A 7 75.09 59.42 -1.77
CA ALA A 7 73.68 59.61 -1.45
C ALA A 7 72.84 58.40 -1.91
N ALA A 8 72.14 57.78 -0.95
CA ALA A 8 71.21 56.68 -1.21
C ALA A 8 69.93 57.18 -1.91
N ARG A 9 69.66 56.68 -3.13
CA ARG A 9 68.39 56.91 -3.85
C ARG A 9 67.30 55.97 -3.31
N LYS A 10 66.17 56.55 -2.86
CA LYS A 10 64.96 55.81 -2.48
C LYS A 10 64.32 55.16 -3.72
N PRO A 11 63.89 53.88 -3.67
CA PRO A 11 63.18 53.25 -4.78
C PRO A 11 61.77 53.85 -4.89
N SER A 12 61.38 54.32 -6.08
CA SER A 12 60.02 54.83 -6.33
C SER A 12 59.02 53.68 -6.25
N ALA A 13 57.97 53.83 -5.44
CA ALA A 13 56.89 52.85 -5.25
C ALA A 13 55.89 52.74 -6.41
N ALA A 14 56.10 53.48 -7.51
CA ALA A 14 55.21 53.50 -8.66
C ALA A 14 55.10 52.15 -9.44
N PRO A 15 56.18 51.39 -9.69
CA PRO A 15 56.10 50.20 -10.53
C PRO A 15 55.47 49.00 -9.81
N THR A 16 55.55 48.95 -8.48
CA THR A 16 54.94 47.87 -7.68
C THR A 16 53.42 48.00 -7.63
N VAL A 17 52.88 49.22 -7.54
CA VAL A 17 51.42 49.46 -7.54
C VAL A 17 50.80 49.14 -8.91
N VAL A 18 51.50 49.44 -10.00
CA VAL A 18 51.03 49.09 -11.35
C VAL A 18 51.03 47.57 -11.54
N LEU A 19 52.07 46.88 -11.06
CA LEU A 19 52.16 45.42 -11.16
C LEU A 19 51.04 44.72 -10.37
N THR A 20 50.73 45.18 -9.16
CA THR A 20 49.66 44.58 -8.35
C THR A 20 48.28 44.81 -8.97
N LEU A 21 48.06 45.97 -9.60
CA LEU A 21 46.79 46.30 -10.26
C LEU A 21 46.59 45.46 -11.54
N VAL A 22 47.65 45.23 -12.31
CA VAL A 22 47.62 44.33 -13.48
C VAL A 22 47.34 42.88 -13.06
N LEU A 23 47.98 42.40 -11.99
CA LEU A 23 47.74 41.05 -11.46
C LEU A 23 46.30 40.87 -10.93
N ALA A 24 45.74 41.89 -10.28
CA ALA A 24 44.36 41.87 -9.78
C ALA A 24 43.33 41.87 -10.92
N LEU A 25 43.58 42.62 -12.00
CA LEU A 25 42.70 42.62 -13.18
C LEU A 25 42.79 41.30 -13.95
N ALA A 26 43.98 40.71 -14.04
CA ALA A 26 44.18 39.41 -14.68
C ALA A 26 43.49 38.28 -13.90
N SER A 27 43.56 38.28 -12.56
CA SER A 27 42.89 37.29 -11.73
C SER A 27 41.36 37.43 -11.77
N ALA A 28 40.83 38.66 -11.78
CA ALA A 28 39.41 38.92 -11.95
C ALA A 28 38.90 38.45 -13.34
N GLY A 29 39.67 38.71 -14.39
CA GLY A 29 39.36 38.23 -15.75
C GLY A 29 39.39 36.71 -15.85
N LEU A 30 40.34 36.05 -15.17
CA LEU A 30 40.42 34.58 -15.11
C LEU A 30 39.23 33.99 -14.36
N LEU A 31 38.82 34.58 -13.23
CA LEU A 31 37.63 34.14 -12.48
C LEU A 31 36.36 34.31 -13.30
N PHE A 32 36.21 35.43 -14.01
CA PHE A 32 35.10 35.67 -14.92
C PHE A 32 35.07 34.61 -16.04
N LEU A 33 36.23 34.33 -16.65
CA LEU A 33 36.36 33.27 -17.65
C LEU A 33 36.01 31.89 -17.09
N LEU A 34 36.44 31.55 -15.87
CA LEU A 34 36.13 30.26 -15.24
C LEU A 34 34.64 30.10 -14.88
N VAL A 35 33.96 31.19 -14.52
CA VAL A 35 32.51 31.18 -14.28
C VAL A 35 31.73 31.04 -15.59
N HIS A 36 32.18 31.69 -16.68
CA HIS A 36 31.50 31.65 -17.97
C HIS A 36 31.87 30.45 -18.85
N LEU A 37 33.04 29.85 -18.64
CA LEU A 37 33.46 28.59 -19.28
C LEU A 37 33.13 27.37 -18.42
N SER A 38 32.62 27.52 -17.19
CA SER A 38 32.02 26.40 -16.47
C SER A 38 30.82 25.96 -17.27
N PRO A 39 30.88 24.79 -17.94
CA PRO A 39 29.71 24.27 -18.60
C PRO A 39 28.76 23.87 -17.47
N SER A 40 27.75 24.70 -17.22
CA SER A 40 26.54 24.22 -16.57
C SER A 40 25.81 23.34 -17.59
N SER A 41 26.40 22.18 -17.90
CA SER A 41 25.66 21.11 -18.53
C SER A 41 24.62 20.66 -17.50
N PRO A 42 23.31 20.71 -17.80
CA PRO A 42 22.39 19.85 -17.09
C PRO A 42 22.88 18.43 -17.38
N SER A 43 23.42 17.77 -16.36
CA SER A 43 23.82 16.37 -16.49
C SER A 43 22.63 15.59 -17.03
N ALA A 44 22.78 14.99 -18.21
CA ALA A 44 21.81 14.04 -18.78
C ALA A 44 21.74 12.72 -17.97
N HIS A 45 22.53 12.61 -16.91
CA HIS A 45 22.49 11.52 -15.95
C HIS A 45 22.40 12.09 -14.54
N PRO A 46 21.19 12.26 -13.99
CA PRO A 46 21.05 12.48 -12.56
C PRO A 46 21.69 11.30 -11.85
N HIS A 47 22.43 11.55 -10.78
CA HIS A 47 22.75 10.51 -9.80
C HIS A 47 21.48 9.69 -9.53
N PRO A 48 21.56 8.35 -9.35
CA PRO A 48 20.38 7.54 -9.18
C PRO A 48 19.75 7.90 -7.83
N HIS A 49 18.86 8.89 -7.83
CA HIS A 49 17.81 8.95 -6.85
C HIS A 49 17.14 7.59 -6.91
N ARG A 50 17.09 6.90 -5.77
CA ARG A 50 16.40 5.61 -5.67
C ARG A 50 14.96 5.87 -6.09
N ARG A 51 14.63 5.56 -7.36
CA ARG A 51 13.30 5.78 -7.94
C ARG A 51 12.31 5.11 -7.01
N LEU A 52 11.36 5.88 -6.48
CA LEU A 52 10.25 5.34 -5.71
C LEU A 52 9.40 4.56 -6.71
N ARG A 53 9.05 3.33 -6.34
CA ARG A 53 8.20 2.46 -7.17
C ARG A 53 7.02 2.05 -6.33
N LEU A 54 5.83 2.11 -6.92
CA LEU A 54 4.65 1.48 -6.32
C LEU A 54 4.82 -0.02 -6.27
N ARG A 55 4.14 -0.67 -5.33
CA ARG A 55 4.17 -2.13 -5.24
C ARG A 55 3.53 -2.78 -6.45
N GLY A 56 2.50 -2.15 -7.04
CA GLY A 56 1.91 -2.57 -8.32
C GLY A 56 2.92 -2.67 -9.47
N ALA A 57 3.99 -1.88 -9.46
CA ALA A 57 5.06 -1.99 -10.45
C ALA A 57 5.92 -3.27 -10.31
N HIS A 58 5.85 -3.99 -9.18
CA HIS A 58 6.53 -5.28 -8.97
C HIS A 58 5.72 -6.47 -9.54
N LEU A 59 4.44 -6.28 -9.88
CA LEU A 59 3.61 -7.28 -10.58
C LEU A 59 4.17 -7.60 -11.99
N ARG A 60 5.11 -6.77 -12.49
CA ARG A 60 5.88 -6.98 -13.73
C ARG A 60 6.66 -8.30 -13.79
N HIS A 61 6.90 -9.01 -12.67
CA HIS A 61 7.84 -10.14 -12.61
C HIS A 61 7.28 -11.44 -11.98
N GLY A 62 5.96 -11.61 -11.92
CA GLY A 62 5.35 -12.93 -11.64
C GLY A 62 5.70 -13.54 -10.27
N GLY A 63 5.95 -12.70 -9.26
CA GLY A 63 6.18 -13.14 -7.89
C GLY A 63 5.04 -12.72 -6.99
N ALA A 64 4.41 -13.67 -6.30
CA ALA A 64 3.52 -13.41 -5.18
C ALA A 64 4.30 -12.62 -4.11
N THR A 65 4.08 -11.30 -4.05
CA THR A 65 4.64 -10.50 -2.96
C THR A 65 3.69 -10.57 -1.76
N PRO A 66 4.21 -10.68 -0.53
CA PRO A 66 3.37 -10.66 0.66
C PRO A 66 2.55 -9.37 0.67
N HIS A 67 1.24 -9.47 0.90
CA HIS A 67 0.32 -8.35 0.99
C HIS A 67 0.80 -7.37 2.07
N GLN A 68 1.60 -6.39 1.66
CA GLN A 68 2.08 -5.35 2.54
C GLN A 68 1.08 -4.20 2.46
N ILE A 69 0.47 -3.87 3.60
CA ILE A 69 -0.53 -2.80 3.68
C ILE A 69 0.15 -1.45 3.45
N PRO A 70 -0.42 -0.53 2.65
CA PRO A 70 0.19 0.77 2.41
C PRO A 70 0.03 1.66 3.64
N PHE A 71 1.13 2.30 4.05
CA PHE A 71 1.16 3.11 5.28
C PHE A 71 0.57 4.51 5.07
N ASP A 72 0.83 5.12 3.91
CA ASP A 72 0.31 6.45 3.54
C ASP A 72 -1.03 6.30 2.80
N PRO A 73 -2.12 6.97 3.22
CA PRO A 73 -3.42 6.89 2.55
C PRO A 73 -3.40 7.32 1.08
N VAL A 74 -2.52 8.24 0.67
CA VAL A 74 -2.44 8.64 -0.76
C VAL A 74 -1.76 7.58 -1.60
N ILE A 75 -0.74 6.91 -1.05
CA ILE A 75 -0.12 5.76 -1.71
C ILE A 75 -1.14 4.63 -1.76
N ALA A 76 -1.87 4.38 -0.67
CA ALA A 76 -2.93 3.38 -0.62
C ALA A 76 -4.00 3.63 -1.69
N ASP A 77 -4.42 4.88 -1.85
CA ASP A 77 -5.42 5.25 -2.86
C ASP A 77 -4.92 5.12 -4.30
N LEU A 78 -3.62 5.32 -4.52
CA LEU A 78 -2.99 5.11 -5.81
C LEU A 78 -2.88 3.62 -6.14
N GLU A 79 -2.45 2.81 -5.18
CA GLU A 79 -2.38 1.34 -5.32
C GLU A 79 -3.76 0.72 -5.51
N ARG A 80 -4.79 1.18 -4.78
CA ARG A 80 -6.17 0.69 -4.98
C ARG A 80 -6.71 0.99 -6.37
N ARG A 81 -6.46 2.19 -6.91
CA ARG A 81 -6.89 2.56 -8.27
C ARG A 81 -6.21 1.74 -9.36
N LEU A 82 -4.96 1.36 -9.13
CA LEU A 82 -4.24 0.41 -9.98
C LEU A 82 -4.92 -0.95 -9.96
N ASP A 83 -5.11 -1.49 -8.76
CA ASP A 83 -5.73 -2.80 -8.56
C ASP A 83 -7.15 -2.85 -9.13
N ASP A 84 -7.95 -1.79 -8.96
CA ASP A 84 -9.33 -1.73 -9.47
C ASP A 84 -9.38 -1.76 -11.00
N ARG A 85 -8.48 -1.03 -11.67
CA ARG A 85 -8.40 -1.05 -13.14
C ARG A 85 -7.90 -2.39 -13.67
N GLU A 86 -6.95 -3.00 -12.98
CA GLU A 86 -6.51 -4.37 -13.31
C GLU A 86 -7.68 -5.35 -13.17
N TRP A 87 -8.45 -5.22 -12.09
CA TRP A 87 -9.62 -6.04 -11.82
C TRP A 87 -10.70 -5.88 -12.90
N GLU A 88 -11.07 -4.64 -13.27
CA GLU A 88 -12.01 -4.35 -14.37
C GLU A 88 -11.53 -4.95 -15.70
N ARG A 89 -10.21 -4.95 -15.94
CA ARG A 89 -9.62 -5.56 -17.14
C ARG A 89 -9.74 -7.07 -17.14
N LEU A 90 -9.46 -7.73 -16.01
CA LEU A 90 -9.60 -9.18 -15.86
C LEU A 90 -11.07 -9.61 -15.98
N ALA A 91 -11.97 -8.81 -15.41
CA ALA A 91 -13.41 -8.94 -15.57
C ALA A 91 -13.82 -8.91 -17.05
N ALA A 92 -13.40 -7.88 -17.78
CA ALA A 92 -13.66 -7.74 -19.22
C ALA A 92 -13.03 -8.87 -20.06
N ALA A 93 -11.94 -9.47 -19.60
CA ALA A 93 -11.31 -10.63 -20.24
C ALA A 93 -12.00 -11.97 -19.92
N GLY A 94 -13.04 -11.97 -19.08
CA GLY A 94 -13.76 -13.18 -18.66
C GLY A 94 -12.97 -14.06 -17.71
N LEU A 95 -11.95 -13.51 -17.02
CA LEU A 95 -11.08 -14.22 -16.09
C LEU A 95 -11.46 -13.98 -14.62
N HIS A 96 -12.77 -13.89 -14.32
CA HIS A 96 -13.27 -13.89 -12.94
C HIS A 96 -13.17 -15.31 -12.36
N ALA A 97 -12.00 -15.67 -11.85
CA ALA A 97 -11.85 -16.84 -10.99
C ALA A 97 -11.08 -16.41 -9.72
N PRO A 98 -11.56 -16.83 -8.53
CA PRO A 98 -11.00 -16.37 -7.26
C PRO A 98 -9.58 -16.91 -7.10
N GLY A 99 -8.65 -16.01 -6.79
CA GLY A 99 -7.32 -16.36 -6.28
C GLY A 99 -6.20 -16.59 -7.31
N MET A 100 -6.27 -16.06 -8.53
CA MET A 100 -5.18 -16.22 -9.51
C MET A 100 -4.42 -14.92 -9.80
N GLU A 101 -3.10 -15.07 -9.87
CA GLU A 101 -2.04 -14.08 -9.98
C GLU A 101 -2.30 -12.95 -11.00
N SER A 102 -1.91 -11.74 -10.60
CA SER A 102 -1.98 -10.50 -11.40
C SER A 102 -1.40 -10.67 -12.80
N ALA A 103 -2.21 -10.41 -13.84
CA ALA A 103 -1.73 -10.29 -15.21
C ALA A 103 -0.97 -8.96 -15.40
N PRO A 104 -0.03 -8.87 -16.36
CA PRO A 104 0.78 -7.66 -16.53
C PRO A 104 -0.06 -6.43 -16.90
N VAL A 105 0.25 -5.32 -16.23
CA VAL A 105 -0.33 -3.98 -16.44
C VAL A 105 0.11 -3.41 -17.82
N PRO A 106 -0.76 -2.71 -18.56
CA PRO A 106 -0.35 -1.91 -19.71
C PRO A 106 0.74 -0.89 -19.31
N GLU A 107 1.82 -0.82 -20.09
CA GLU A 107 3.00 0.02 -19.77
C GLU A 107 2.63 1.50 -19.54
N ASP A 108 1.63 2.01 -20.27
CA ASP A 108 1.25 3.43 -20.29
C ASP A 108 0.67 3.99 -18.97
N LEU A 109 0.09 3.15 -18.09
CA LEU A 109 -0.56 3.61 -16.85
C LEU A 109 0.34 3.46 -15.62
N ALA A 110 1.02 2.33 -15.49
CA ALA A 110 2.04 2.14 -14.45
C ALA A 110 3.13 3.23 -14.56
N ASP A 111 3.44 3.66 -15.79
CA ASP A 111 4.38 4.74 -16.02
C ASP A 111 3.84 6.11 -15.56
N TYR A 112 2.53 6.38 -15.66
CA TYR A 112 1.93 7.65 -15.18
C TYR A 112 1.98 7.79 -13.65
N GLU A 113 1.71 6.72 -12.92
CA GLU A 113 1.65 6.76 -11.45
C GLU A 113 3.05 6.66 -10.84
N ASP A 114 3.95 5.90 -11.46
CA ASP A 114 5.37 5.99 -11.17
C ASP A 114 5.92 7.41 -11.48
N GLU A 115 5.50 8.06 -12.56
CA GLU A 115 5.88 9.45 -12.86
C GLU A 115 5.35 10.41 -11.78
N TYR A 116 4.13 10.21 -11.29
CA TYR A 116 3.55 11.01 -10.21
C TYR A 116 4.37 10.99 -8.92
N ILE A 117 4.84 9.81 -8.47
CA ILE A 117 5.57 9.68 -7.20
C ILE A 117 7.02 10.17 -7.32
N ASN A 118 7.60 10.04 -8.51
CA ASN A 118 8.98 10.46 -8.77
C ASN A 118 9.10 11.95 -9.15
N ASP A 119 8.00 12.62 -9.44
CA ASP A 119 7.97 14.06 -9.66
C ASP A 119 7.95 14.79 -8.30
N ALA A 120 9.08 15.41 -7.93
CA ALA A 120 9.22 16.15 -6.67
C ALA A 120 8.28 17.37 -6.53
N ALA A 121 7.77 17.92 -7.64
CA ALA A 121 6.78 18.99 -7.62
C ALA A 121 5.37 18.46 -7.31
N ARG A 122 5.08 17.22 -7.68
CA ARG A 122 3.78 16.56 -7.47
C ARG A 122 3.76 15.74 -6.17
N PHE A 123 4.85 15.05 -5.85
CA PHE A 123 5.00 14.19 -4.68
C PHE A 123 6.24 14.57 -3.86
N ASN A 124 6.03 15.42 -2.86
CA ASN A 124 7.08 15.79 -1.92
C ASN A 124 6.99 14.95 -0.63
N MET A 125 7.92 14.01 -0.46
CA MET A 125 7.93 13.08 0.67
C MET A 125 7.97 13.77 2.05
N THR A 126 8.69 14.89 2.17
CA THR A 126 8.78 15.64 3.43
C THR A 126 7.43 16.23 3.82
N LEU A 127 6.71 16.82 2.85
CA LEU A 127 5.35 17.33 3.08
C LEU A 127 4.37 16.20 3.38
N ARG A 128 4.55 15.02 2.76
CA ARG A 128 3.73 13.84 3.07
C ARG A 128 3.88 13.39 4.53
N VAL A 129 5.12 13.24 4.99
CA VAL A 129 5.39 12.85 6.39
C VAL A 129 4.83 13.89 7.36
N ALA A 130 5.03 15.18 7.09
CA ALA A 130 4.47 16.26 7.91
C ALA A 130 2.93 16.26 7.95
N ALA A 131 2.26 15.89 6.84
CA ALA A 131 0.81 15.79 6.79
C ALA A 131 0.24 14.50 7.40
N LEU A 132 1.06 13.46 7.52
CA LEU A 132 0.67 12.16 8.06
C LEU A 132 0.81 12.11 9.58
N PHE A 133 1.82 12.78 10.13
CA PHE A 133 2.13 12.78 11.56
C PHE A 133 0.90 13.11 12.45
N PRO A 134 0.14 14.21 12.20
CA PRO A 134 -1.02 14.57 13.02
C PRO A 134 -2.22 13.63 12.86
N LYS A 135 -2.18 12.70 11.89
CA LYS A 135 -3.24 11.68 11.71
C LYS A 135 -2.96 10.43 12.51
N ILE A 136 -1.71 10.22 12.92
CA ILE A 136 -1.28 9.06 13.69
C ILE A 136 -1.28 9.41 15.19
N ASP A 137 -0.76 10.59 15.51
CA ASP A 137 -0.72 11.15 16.87
C ASP A 137 -2.11 11.68 17.27
N VAL A 138 -2.88 10.88 18.01
CA VAL A 138 -4.29 11.15 18.31
C VAL A 138 -4.69 10.89 19.76
N ASP A 139 -3.95 10.05 20.51
CA ASP A 139 -4.36 9.65 21.86
C ASP A 139 -3.16 9.33 22.78
N PRO A 140 -2.61 10.33 23.47
CA PRO A 140 -2.90 11.77 23.39
C PRO A 140 -2.15 12.44 22.23
N ALA A 141 -2.74 13.48 21.61
CA ALA A 141 -2.04 14.31 20.63
C ALA A 141 -0.92 15.15 21.29
N ASP A 142 0.28 14.57 21.41
CA ASP A 142 1.39 15.10 22.21
C ASP A 142 2.65 15.43 21.38
N ASP A 143 2.49 15.54 20.06
CA ASP A 143 3.56 15.75 19.09
C ASP A 143 4.58 14.59 19.06
N ALA A 144 4.24 13.41 19.59
CA ALA A 144 5.05 12.21 19.56
C ALA A 144 4.24 10.95 19.21
N VAL A 145 4.66 10.21 18.18
CA VAL A 145 3.99 8.96 17.82
C VAL A 145 4.44 7.83 18.74
N THR A 146 3.49 7.27 19.50
CA THR A 146 3.71 6.08 20.33
C THR A 146 3.56 4.79 19.52
N GLY A 147 4.10 3.68 20.06
CA GLY A 147 3.95 2.36 19.43
C GLY A 147 2.50 1.88 19.35
N ALA A 148 1.65 2.28 20.30
CA ALA A 148 0.23 1.94 20.34
C ALA A 148 -0.54 2.65 19.21
N GLU A 149 -0.27 3.93 19.01
CA GLU A 149 -0.87 4.72 17.92
C GLU A 149 -0.42 4.22 16.55
N LEU A 150 0.86 3.88 16.41
CA LEU A 150 1.38 3.31 15.18
C LEU A 150 0.72 1.94 14.87
N ALA A 151 0.53 1.11 15.89
CA ALA A 151 -0.17 -0.17 15.75
C ALA A 151 -1.65 0.03 15.37
N ALA A 152 -2.33 0.98 16.01
CA ALA A 152 -3.71 1.34 15.70
C ALA A 152 -3.85 1.86 14.26
N TRP A 153 -2.91 2.71 13.82
CA TRP A 153 -2.85 3.22 12.45
C TRP A 153 -2.66 2.10 11.42
N ASN A 154 -1.76 1.16 11.69
CA ASN A 154 -1.52 0.01 10.83
C ASN A 154 -2.74 -0.91 10.77
N LEU A 155 -3.38 -1.19 11.90
CA LEU A 155 -4.60 -2.01 11.95
C LEU A 155 -5.76 -1.34 11.21
N ALA A 156 -5.95 -0.04 11.39
CA ALA A 156 -6.96 0.71 10.65
C ALA A 156 -6.68 0.73 9.14
N SER A 157 -5.41 0.78 8.75
CA SER A 157 -5.01 0.68 7.34
C SER A 157 -5.23 -0.71 6.77
N ALA A 158 -4.98 -1.76 7.55
CA ALA A 158 -5.28 -3.15 7.19
C ALA A 158 -6.78 -3.33 6.91
N ARG A 159 -7.62 -2.86 7.86
CA ARG A 159 -9.08 -2.93 7.74
C ARG A 159 -9.60 -2.19 6.52
N ARG A 160 -9.08 -0.99 6.22
CA ARG A 160 -9.46 -0.24 5.02
C ARG A 160 -9.14 -1.01 3.74
N GLU A 161 -7.98 -1.68 3.69
CA GLU A 161 -7.59 -2.49 2.54
C GLU A 161 -8.48 -3.72 2.39
N VAL A 162 -8.76 -4.45 3.47
CA VAL A 162 -9.67 -5.61 3.45
C VAL A 162 -11.07 -5.19 2.97
N LEU A 163 -11.64 -4.13 3.55
CA LEU A 163 -12.95 -3.63 3.17
C LEU A 163 -13.01 -3.19 1.69
N HIS A 164 -11.92 -2.63 1.16
CA HIS A 164 -11.85 -2.28 -0.27
C HIS A 164 -11.96 -3.53 -1.16
N ARG A 165 -11.32 -4.64 -0.77
CA ARG A 165 -11.43 -5.92 -1.49
C ARG A 165 -12.82 -6.51 -1.33
N THR A 166 -13.35 -6.52 -0.12
CA THR A 166 -14.72 -6.97 0.16
C THR A 166 -15.74 -6.20 -0.67
N ALA A 167 -15.58 -4.88 -0.84
CA ALA A 167 -16.48 -4.08 -1.66
C ALA A 167 -16.51 -4.53 -3.12
N ARG A 168 -15.36 -4.95 -3.69
CA ARG A 168 -15.31 -5.53 -5.04
C ARG A 168 -15.95 -6.90 -5.11
N GLU A 169 -15.73 -7.74 -4.10
CA GLU A 169 -16.41 -9.04 -4.00
C GLU A 169 -17.93 -8.86 -3.90
N LEU A 170 -18.37 -7.85 -3.14
CA LEU A 170 -19.78 -7.49 -3.02
C LEU A 170 -20.35 -7.08 -4.38
N ASP A 171 -19.68 -6.19 -5.12
CA ASP A 171 -20.12 -5.74 -6.45
C ASP A 171 -20.22 -6.88 -7.49
N MET A 172 -19.42 -7.95 -7.36
CA MET A 172 -19.57 -9.13 -8.22
C MET A 172 -20.81 -9.96 -7.91
N HIS A 173 -21.22 -9.97 -6.65
CA HIS A 173 -22.34 -10.78 -6.18
C HIS A 173 -23.66 -10.00 -6.20
N ASP A 174 -23.62 -8.68 -6.01
CA ASP A 174 -24.74 -7.76 -6.04
C ASP A 174 -25.29 -7.61 -7.46
N ARG A 175 -26.33 -8.39 -7.79
CA ARG A 175 -26.91 -8.45 -9.14
C ARG A 175 -27.95 -7.36 -9.38
N ASP A 176 -28.62 -6.92 -8.32
CA ASP A 176 -29.65 -5.88 -8.40
C ASP A 176 -29.10 -4.48 -8.10
N HIS A 177 -27.81 -4.39 -7.75
CA HIS A 177 -27.06 -3.17 -7.45
C HIS A 177 -27.67 -2.38 -6.28
N ASP A 178 -28.14 -3.09 -5.25
CA ASP A 178 -28.72 -2.49 -4.05
C ASP A 178 -27.69 -2.18 -2.95
N GLY A 179 -26.42 -2.56 -3.16
CA GLY A 179 -25.30 -2.36 -2.25
C GLY A 179 -25.22 -3.39 -1.13
N ARG A 180 -25.97 -4.49 -1.23
CA ARG A 180 -25.99 -5.62 -0.31
C ARG A 180 -25.97 -6.92 -1.10
N VAL A 181 -25.81 -8.05 -0.39
CA VAL A 181 -25.82 -9.38 -1.01
C VAL A 181 -26.91 -10.20 -0.38
N ALA A 182 -27.85 -10.71 -1.18
CA ALA A 182 -28.78 -11.74 -0.74
C ALA A 182 -28.15 -13.14 -0.85
N PHE A 183 -28.62 -14.09 -0.02
CA PHE A 183 -28.09 -15.46 -0.06
C PHE A 183 -28.25 -16.12 -1.45
N SER A 184 -29.33 -15.80 -2.18
CA SER A 184 -29.55 -16.31 -3.54
C SER A 184 -28.59 -15.73 -4.58
N GLU A 185 -27.98 -14.59 -4.30
CA GLU A 185 -27.05 -13.91 -5.19
C GLU A 185 -25.62 -14.40 -5.00
N TYR A 186 -25.29 -14.77 -3.76
CA TYR A 186 -24.01 -15.36 -3.43
C TYR A 186 -23.83 -16.73 -4.08
N GLU A 187 -22.96 -16.80 -5.09
CA GLU A 187 -22.65 -18.06 -5.75
C GLU A 187 -21.64 -18.87 -4.94
N ARG A 188 -21.93 -20.17 -4.83
CA ARG A 188 -21.02 -21.11 -4.19
C ARG A 188 -19.69 -21.17 -4.96
N PRO A 189 -18.55 -21.30 -4.27
CA PRO A 189 -17.27 -21.51 -4.93
C PRO A 189 -17.31 -22.71 -5.88
N SER A 190 -16.70 -22.60 -7.06
CA SER A 190 -16.76 -23.62 -8.12
C SER A 190 -16.21 -25.00 -7.71
N TRP A 191 -15.34 -25.05 -6.69
CA TRP A 191 -14.84 -26.31 -6.15
C TRP A 191 -15.88 -27.01 -5.24
N ALA A 192 -16.84 -26.27 -4.67
CA ALA A 192 -17.82 -26.79 -3.72
C ALA A 192 -18.80 -27.78 -4.35
N TRP A 193 -19.00 -27.70 -5.68
CA TRP A 193 -19.83 -28.63 -6.44
C TRP A 193 -19.34 -30.08 -6.38
N ARG A 194 -18.06 -30.31 -6.02
CA ARG A 194 -17.48 -31.66 -5.91
C ARG A 194 -17.91 -32.42 -4.65
N PHE A 195 -18.62 -31.77 -3.73
CA PHE A 195 -19.01 -32.33 -2.44
C PHE A 195 -20.53 -32.49 -2.28
N ASP A 196 -21.29 -32.31 -3.37
CA ASP A 196 -22.75 -32.49 -3.39
C ASP A 196 -23.13 -33.96 -3.64
N ASP A 197 -22.93 -34.81 -2.63
CA ASP A 197 -23.45 -36.18 -2.66
C ASP A 197 -24.93 -36.15 -2.26
N ASN A 198 -25.81 -36.25 -3.26
CA ASN A 198 -27.29 -36.22 -3.21
C ASN A 198 -27.98 -37.31 -2.35
N ASN A 199 -27.29 -37.93 -1.39
CA ASN A 199 -27.85 -38.98 -0.53
C ASN A 199 -27.44 -38.87 0.95
N SER A 200 -26.77 -37.80 1.38
CA SER A 200 -26.52 -37.57 2.80
C SER A 200 -27.51 -36.56 3.37
N THR A 201 -28.41 -37.06 4.23
CA THR A 201 -29.23 -36.21 5.09
C THR A 201 -28.28 -35.49 6.04
N SER A 202 -28.09 -34.19 5.81
CA SER A 202 -27.47 -33.19 6.69
C SER A 202 -26.18 -33.60 7.44
N ASP A 203 -24.99 -33.38 6.84
CA ASP A 203 -23.76 -33.04 7.61
C ASP A 203 -22.52 -32.66 6.77
N GLY A 204 -22.63 -32.38 5.46
CA GLY A 204 -21.49 -31.94 4.66
C GLY A 204 -21.02 -30.54 5.06
N MET A 205 -19.87 -30.39 5.72
CA MET A 205 -19.31 -29.12 6.23
C MET A 205 -19.00 -28.12 5.09
N GLY A 206 -19.24 -26.81 5.29
CA GLY A 206 -18.93 -25.80 4.27
C GLY A 206 -19.24 -24.36 4.71
N TRP A 207 -18.31 -23.44 4.46
CA TRP A 207 -18.40 -22.04 4.87
C TRP A 207 -19.35 -21.20 3.99
N TRP A 208 -19.81 -21.70 2.84
CA TRP A 208 -20.74 -21.00 1.93
C TRP A 208 -22.23 -21.32 2.20
N LYS A 209 -22.58 -21.85 3.37
CA LYS A 209 -23.95 -22.28 3.67
C LYS A 209 -24.83 -21.14 4.16
N GLU A 210 -26.14 -21.31 4.00
CA GLU A 210 -27.18 -20.43 4.55
C GLU A 210 -27.05 -20.27 6.07
N GLY A 211 -26.63 -21.32 6.79
CA GLY A 211 -26.37 -21.23 8.23
C GLY A 211 -25.25 -20.25 8.60
N HIS A 212 -24.19 -20.16 7.78
CA HIS A 212 -23.10 -19.19 8.00
C HIS A 212 -23.56 -17.79 7.60
N PHE A 213 -24.25 -17.68 6.47
CA PHE A 213 -24.82 -16.42 5.97
C PHE A 213 -25.76 -15.80 7.02
N ASN A 214 -26.71 -16.59 7.54
CA ASN A 214 -27.64 -16.15 8.58
C ASN A 214 -26.95 -15.83 9.92
N ALA A 215 -25.76 -16.38 10.17
CA ALA A 215 -24.99 -16.05 11.37
C ALA A 215 -24.23 -14.73 11.22
N ALA A 216 -23.76 -14.43 10.01
CA ALA A 216 -23.12 -13.16 9.65
C ALA A 216 -24.12 -12.00 9.61
N ASP A 217 -25.34 -12.25 9.11
CA ASP A 217 -26.47 -11.32 9.16
C ASP A 217 -26.81 -10.95 10.61
N MET A 218 -26.47 -9.72 11.03
CA MET A 218 -26.61 -9.27 12.41
C MET A 218 -28.03 -8.81 12.72
N ASP A 219 -28.66 -8.11 11.78
CA ASP A 219 -29.98 -7.50 11.96
C ASP A 219 -31.14 -8.43 11.57
N GLY A 220 -30.86 -9.50 10.83
CA GLY A 220 -31.81 -10.51 10.41
C GLY A 220 -32.68 -10.08 9.23
N ASP A 221 -32.24 -9.11 8.43
CA ASP A 221 -33.01 -8.62 7.28
C ASP A 221 -32.91 -9.56 6.05
N GLY A 222 -32.04 -10.57 6.11
CA GLY A 222 -31.83 -11.56 5.05
C GLY A 222 -30.85 -11.11 3.96
N PHE A 223 -30.20 -9.96 4.14
CA PHE A 223 -29.17 -9.40 3.27
C PHE A 223 -27.89 -9.18 4.10
N LEU A 224 -26.74 -9.14 3.42
CA LEU A 224 -25.48 -8.75 4.06
C LEU A 224 -25.07 -7.39 3.55
N ASN A 225 -24.94 -6.42 4.47
CA ASN A 225 -24.27 -5.16 4.16
C ASN A 225 -22.75 -5.36 4.02
N LEU A 226 -22.02 -4.32 3.58
CA LEU A 226 -20.56 -4.42 3.38
C LEU A 226 -19.79 -4.93 4.61
N MET A 227 -20.21 -4.53 5.81
CA MET A 227 -19.55 -4.95 7.06
C MET A 227 -19.88 -6.38 7.44
N GLU A 228 -21.14 -6.79 7.29
CA GLU A 228 -21.57 -8.17 7.55
C GLU A 228 -21.00 -9.14 6.51
N PHE A 229 -20.91 -8.69 5.25
CA PHE A 229 -20.27 -9.44 4.18
C PHE A 229 -18.75 -9.54 4.39
N ASN A 230 -18.10 -8.48 4.91
CA ASN A 230 -16.71 -8.56 5.36
C ASN A 230 -16.55 -9.63 6.45
N ASP A 231 -17.44 -9.63 7.45
CA ASP A 231 -17.40 -10.60 8.55
C ASP A 231 -17.70 -12.03 8.07
N PHE A 232 -18.54 -12.18 7.05
CA PHE A 232 -18.80 -13.46 6.38
C PHE A 232 -17.57 -13.98 5.62
N LEU A 233 -16.82 -13.11 4.92
CA LEU A 233 -15.59 -13.49 4.20
C LEU A 233 -14.38 -13.65 5.12
N HIS A 234 -14.34 -12.88 6.21
CA HIS A 234 -13.23 -12.82 7.18
C HIS A 234 -13.72 -13.07 8.62
N PRO A 235 -14.27 -14.26 8.90
CA PRO A 235 -14.88 -14.57 10.19
C PRO A 235 -13.90 -14.54 11.38
N ALA A 236 -12.58 -14.59 11.14
CA ALA A 236 -11.57 -14.50 12.20
C ALA A 236 -11.46 -13.08 12.82
N ASP A 237 -11.82 -12.05 12.06
CA ASP A 237 -11.70 -10.64 12.48
C ASP A 237 -13.02 -10.06 12.99
N THR A 238 -14.09 -10.86 13.02
CA THR A 238 -15.43 -10.40 13.39
C THR A 238 -15.53 -10.06 14.88
N THR A 239 -16.37 -9.08 15.19
CA THR A 239 -16.81 -8.79 16.57
C THR A 239 -18.25 -9.22 16.84
N ASN A 240 -18.92 -9.81 15.84
CA ASN A 240 -20.28 -10.27 15.93
C ASN A 240 -20.38 -11.56 16.76
N LEU A 241 -20.98 -11.46 17.94
CA LEU A 241 -21.18 -12.59 18.85
C LEU A 241 -21.99 -13.73 18.23
N LYS A 242 -22.96 -13.43 17.35
CA LYS A 242 -23.81 -14.43 16.69
C LYS A 242 -22.96 -15.31 15.77
N LEU A 243 -22.08 -14.69 14.99
CA LEU A 243 -21.16 -15.35 14.08
C LEU A 243 -20.09 -16.15 14.86
N ILE A 244 -19.48 -15.55 15.89
CA ILE A 244 -18.51 -16.23 16.77
C ILE A 244 -19.11 -17.51 17.38
N HIS A 245 -20.34 -17.42 17.92
CA HIS A 245 -21.02 -18.57 18.49
C HIS A 245 -21.30 -19.66 17.45
N TRP A 246 -21.67 -19.28 16.22
CA TRP A 246 -21.85 -20.22 15.13
C TRP A 246 -20.53 -20.92 14.74
N LEU A 247 -19.44 -20.16 14.64
CA LEU A 247 -18.10 -20.68 14.32
C LEU A 247 -17.63 -21.70 15.37
N CYS A 248 -17.76 -21.39 16.67
CA CYS A 248 -17.38 -22.32 17.73
C CYS A 248 -18.22 -23.62 17.69
N LYS A 249 -19.51 -23.52 17.33
CA LYS A 249 -20.37 -24.71 17.18
C LYS A 249 -19.94 -25.58 16.00
N GLU A 250 -19.54 -24.99 14.88
CA GLU A 250 -19.03 -25.72 13.72
C GLU A 250 -17.65 -26.32 13.99
N GLU A 251 -16.77 -25.66 14.74
CA GLU A 251 -15.46 -26.22 15.15
C GLU A 251 -15.64 -27.51 15.97
N VAL A 252 -16.57 -27.50 16.94
CA VAL A 252 -16.92 -28.71 17.71
C VAL A 252 -17.48 -29.79 16.79
N ARG A 253 -18.31 -29.45 15.81
CA ARG A 253 -18.81 -30.41 14.80
C ARG A 253 -17.70 -30.99 13.91
N CYS A 254 -16.71 -30.18 13.49
CA CYS A 254 -15.50 -30.65 12.80
C CYS A 254 -14.72 -31.64 13.69
N PHE A 255 -14.58 -31.36 15.00
CA PHE A 255 -13.77 -32.16 15.91
C PHE A 255 -14.38 -33.53 16.24
N PHE A 256 -15.70 -33.65 16.28
CA PHE A 256 -16.41 -34.89 16.62
C PHE A 256 -16.85 -35.73 15.42
N SER A 257 -16.57 -35.31 14.18
CA SER A 257 -16.91 -36.07 12.98
C SER A 257 -15.81 -37.10 12.62
N PRO A 258 -16.15 -38.39 12.39
CA PRO A 258 -15.16 -39.45 12.13
C PRO A 258 -14.52 -39.39 10.73
N THR A 259 -14.95 -38.48 9.85
CA THR A 259 -14.35 -38.27 8.53
C THR A 259 -13.29 -37.16 8.60
N PHE A 260 -12.05 -37.58 8.83
CA PHE A 260 -10.87 -36.72 8.93
C PHE A 260 -10.49 -36.16 7.54
N PHE A 261 -10.94 -34.95 7.21
CA PHE A 261 -10.37 -34.11 6.14
C PHE A 261 -10.21 -32.67 6.65
N PRO A 262 -9.24 -31.90 6.13
CA PRO A 262 -8.68 -30.77 6.83
C PRO A 262 -9.67 -29.59 6.84
N CYS A 263 -10.25 -29.27 8.01
CA CYS A 263 -10.87 -27.97 8.30
C CYS A 263 -9.82 -26.81 8.29
N THR A 264 -8.56 -27.09 7.90
CA THR A 264 -7.39 -26.23 8.13
C THR A 264 -7.23 -25.03 7.20
N PHE A 265 -8.04 -24.85 6.16
CA PHE A 265 -7.84 -23.73 5.23
C PHE A 265 -8.55 -22.42 5.64
N ALA A 266 -9.53 -22.47 6.56
CA ALA A 266 -10.30 -21.28 6.98
C ALA A 266 -10.14 -20.92 8.47
N PHE A 267 -9.55 -21.80 9.28
CA PHE A 267 -9.56 -21.70 10.75
C PHE A 267 -8.17 -21.56 11.38
N GLN A 268 -7.13 -21.17 10.62
CA GLN A 268 -5.74 -21.17 11.11
C GLN A 268 -5.49 -20.24 12.31
N ASP A 269 -6.35 -19.24 12.55
CA ASP A 269 -6.22 -18.26 13.64
C ASP A 269 -7.41 -18.25 14.65
N LEU A 270 -8.32 -19.23 14.60
CA LEU A 270 -9.51 -19.26 15.46
C LEU A 270 -9.38 -19.80 16.91
N PRO A 271 -8.26 -20.41 17.40
CA PRO A 271 -8.29 -21.03 18.73
C PRO A 271 -8.43 -20.02 19.88
N HIS A 272 -8.25 -18.71 19.64
CA HIS A 272 -8.39 -17.67 20.67
C HIS A 272 -9.83 -17.19 20.90
N LEU A 273 -10.74 -17.37 19.93
CA LEU A 273 -12.11 -16.87 20.01
C LEU A 273 -13.04 -17.76 20.86
N CYS A 274 -12.80 -19.08 20.86
CA CYS A 274 -13.65 -20.04 21.56
C CYS A 274 -13.21 -20.34 23.02
N LEU A 275 -12.06 -19.82 23.48
CA LEU A 275 -11.54 -20.07 24.83
C LEU A 275 -12.26 -19.31 25.96
N HIS A 276 -13.20 -18.42 25.63
CA HIS A 276 -13.94 -17.62 26.60
C HIS A 276 -15.35 -18.13 26.94
N PHE A 277 -15.73 -19.32 26.46
CA PHE A 277 -17.04 -19.94 26.73
C PHE A 277 -16.93 -21.41 27.13
#